data_AF-A0A6J1R2D1-F1
#
_entry.id   AF-A0A6J1R2D1-F1
#
_cell.length_a   1.000
_cell.length_b   1.000
_cell.length_c   1.000
_cell.angle_alpha   90.00
_cell.angle_beta   90.00
_cell.angle_gamma   90.00
#
_symmetry.space_group_name_H-M   'P 1'
#
loop_
_entity.id
_entity.type
_entity.pdbx_description
1 polymer ?
#
loop_
_entity_poly.entity_id
_entity_poly.type
_entity_poly.pdbx_seq_one_letter_code
_entity_poly.pdbx_strand_id
1 'polypeptide(L)'
;MSKTSTVPGLAYLPARNMTAATAAGFLEARRKIDGAEGLWRIGNKLYDLETFAKSHPGGAEWIRLTKGTDITELFESHHITDKAERLLPKFYVREATCPRSVPLTFLPDGFYRTFKRRAAEALKNVNFHKPSTTTNLITDSLATATFALSLTAALVNSYAITVLASEHS
;
A
#
# COMPACT_ATOMS: atom_id res chain seq x y z
N MET A 1 15.55 19.90 21.21
CA MET A 1 14.82 18.73 21.73
C MET A 1 14.90 17.61 20.71
N SER A 2 15.30 16.41 21.13
CA SER A 2 15.16 15.20 20.29
C SER A 2 13.68 15.05 19.91
N LYS A 3 13.36 15.02 18.62
CA LYS A 3 11.99 14.80 18.16
C LYS A 3 11.69 13.31 18.30
N THR A 4 10.91 12.95 19.31
CA THR A 4 10.54 11.56 19.61
C THR A 4 9.08 11.30 19.20
N SER A 5 8.77 10.09 18.72
CA SER A 5 7.39 9.67 18.45
C SER A 5 6.58 9.55 19.75
N THR A 6 5.27 9.79 19.67
CA THR A 6 4.33 9.48 20.76
C THR A 6 4.06 7.97 20.91
N VAL A 7 4.33 7.19 19.86
CA VAL A 7 4.23 5.72 19.90
C VAL A 7 5.58 5.16 20.35
N PRO A 8 5.64 4.41 21.47
CA PRO A 8 6.87 3.81 21.96
C PRO A 8 7.54 2.94 20.89
N GLY A 9 8.85 3.13 20.70
CA GLY A 9 9.65 2.37 19.74
C GLY A 9 9.44 2.74 18.26
N LEU A 10 8.53 3.65 17.93
CA LEU A 10 8.39 4.17 16.57
C LEU A 10 9.39 5.31 16.34
N ALA A 11 10.24 5.17 15.33
CA ALA A 11 11.17 6.21 14.95
C ALA A 11 10.43 7.46 14.43
N TYR A 12 10.97 8.64 14.74
CA TYR A 12 10.44 9.88 14.22
C TYR A 12 10.71 10.00 12.72
N LEU A 13 9.66 10.24 11.93
CA LEU A 13 9.77 10.37 10.47
C LEU A 13 10.13 11.81 10.06
N PRO A 14 11.27 12.05 9.38
CA PRO A 14 11.68 13.40 8.97
C PRO A 14 10.66 14.13 8.09
N ALA A 15 9.89 13.41 7.27
CA ALA A 15 8.87 13.97 6.38
C ALA A 15 7.78 14.77 7.12
N ARG A 16 7.59 14.56 8.44
CA ARG A 16 6.62 15.31 9.25
C ARG A 16 6.94 16.81 9.38
N ASN A 17 8.16 17.22 9.06
CA ASN A 17 8.58 18.62 9.08
C ASN A 17 8.50 19.29 7.70
N MET A 18 8.12 18.56 6.65
CA MET A 18 8.01 19.13 5.32
C MET A 18 6.72 19.94 5.21
N THR A 19 6.79 21.06 4.50
CA THR A 19 5.64 21.96 4.28
C THR A 19 4.51 21.29 3.51
N ALA A 20 4.85 20.35 2.61
CA ALA A 20 3.89 19.53 1.88
C ALA A 20 4.13 18.05 2.16
N ALA A 21 3.08 17.36 2.61
CA ALA A 21 3.09 15.91 2.75
C ALA A 21 2.86 15.26 1.38
N THR A 22 3.90 14.60 0.85
CA THR A 22 3.82 13.87 -0.43
C THR A 22 4.22 12.41 -0.24
N ALA A 23 3.68 11.52 -1.09
CA ALA A 23 4.05 10.11 -1.08
C ALA A 23 5.56 9.91 -1.37
N ALA A 24 6.11 10.69 -2.31
CA ALA A 24 7.54 10.66 -2.61
C ALA A 24 8.39 11.10 -1.42
N GLY A 25 8.00 12.20 -0.74
CA GLY A 25 8.68 12.66 0.47
C GLY A 25 8.59 11.66 1.63
N PHE A 26 7.46 10.95 1.75
CA PHE A 26 7.31 9.86 2.71
C PHE A 26 8.30 8.73 2.43
N LEU A 27 8.35 8.21 1.19
CA LEU A 27 9.27 7.14 0.81
C LEU A 27 10.73 7.54 1.02
N GLU A 28 11.08 8.77 0.65
CA GLU A 28 12.44 9.29 0.83
C GLU A 28 12.82 9.40 2.32
N ALA A 29 11.91 9.85 3.17
CA ALA A 29 12.14 9.87 4.61
C ALA A 29 12.27 8.45 5.20
N ARG A 30 11.52 7.47 4.67
CA ARG A 30 11.64 6.05 5.05
C ARG A 30 12.99 5.47 4.67
N ARG A 31 13.49 5.72 3.45
CA ARG A 31 14.83 5.27 3.01
C ARG A 31 15.95 5.69 3.97
N LYS A 32 15.82 6.86 4.59
CA LYS A 32 16.80 7.41 5.54
C LYS A 32 16.80 6.72 6.91
N ILE A 33 15.66 6.20 7.37
CA ILE A 33 15.52 5.69 8.74
C ILE A 33 15.32 4.16 8.82
N ASP A 34 14.93 3.53 7.72
CA ASP A 34 14.55 2.11 7.70
C ASP A 34 15.76 1.16 7.71
N GLY A 35 16.96 1.68 7.46
CA GLY A 35 18.19 0.87 7.50
C GLY A 35 18.21 -0.24 6.45
N ALA A 36 17.57 -0.03 5.30
CA ALA A 36 17.52 -1.00 4.22
C ALA A 36 18.70 -0.88 3.25
N GLU A 37 19.54 0.17 3.37
CA GLU A 37 20.85 0.28 2.71
C GLU A 37 20.78 0.13 1.17
N GLY A 38 19.72 0.68 0.55
CA GLY A 38 19.48 0.57 -0.90
C GLY A 38 18.91 -0.76 -1.37
N LEU A 39 18.75 -1.74 -0.45
CA LEU A 39 18.10 -3.02 -0.65
C LEU A 39 16.66 -3.00 -0.09
N TRP A 40 15.99 -4.14 -0.09
CA TRP A 40 14.69 -4.30 0.56
C TRP A 40 14.87 -4.96 1.92
N ARG A 41 14.37 -4.32 2.97
CA ARG A 41 14.41 -4.90 4.33
C ARG A 41 13.09 -5.60 4.64
N ILE A 42 13.18 -6.86 5.09
CA ILE A 42 12.06 -7.62 5.66
C ILE A 42 12.53 -8.22 6.99
N GLY A 43 11.90 -7.78 8.09
CA GLY A 43 12.36 -8.02 9.44
C GLY A 43 13.74 -7.40 9.67
N ASN A 44 14.68 -8.22 10.11
CA ASN A 44 16.08 -7.82 10.27
C ASN A 44 16.96 -8.19 9.09
N LYS A 45 16.40 -8.68 7.98
CA LYS A 45 17.15 -9.18 6.83
C LYS A 45 17.02 -8.24 5.64
N LEU A 46 18.11 -8.13 4.87
CA LEU A 46 18.19 -7.40 3.61
C LEU A 46 18.19 -8.37 2.43
N TYR A 47 17.42 -8.02 1.40
CA TYR A 47 17.21 -8.82 0.20
C TYR A 47 17.44 -7.98 -1.06
N ASP A 48 18.01 -8.60 -2.09
CA ASP A 48 18.05 -8.02 -3.44
C ASP A 48 16.91 -8.60 -4.29
N LEU A 49 15.85 -7.81 -4.46
CA LEU A 49 14.65 -8.18 -5.21
C LEU A 49 14.66 -7.63 -6.64
N GLU A 50 15.74 -7.01 -7.11
CA GLU A 50 15.79 -6.34 -8.41
C GLU A 50 15.48 -7.31 -9.57
N THR A 51 16.13 -8.47 -9.54
CA THR A 51 15.93 -9.52 -10.56
C THR A 51 14.54 -10.15 -10.48
N PHE A 52 13.98 -10.25 -9.27
CA PHE A 52 12.64 -10.79 -9.04
C PHE A 52 11.52 -9.87 -9.49
N ALA A 53 11.75 -8.54 -9.50
CA ALA A 53 10.72 -7.54 -9.74
C ALA A 53 9.87 -7.82 -10.99
N LYS A 54 10.49 -8.22 -12.10
CA LYS A 54 9.78 -8.50 -13.37
C LYS A 54 8.89 -9.75 -13.31
N SER A 55 9.18 -10.68 -12.42
CA SER A 55 8.45 -11.93 -12.23
C SER A 55 7.50 -11.92 -11.04
N HIS A 56 7.41 -10.80 -10.32
CA HIS A 56 6.56 -10.69 -9.14
C HIS A 56 5.07 -10.74 -9.55
N PRO A 57 4.26 -11.69 -9.03
CA PRO A 57 2.85 -11.81 -9.40
C PRO A 57 2.01 -10.56 -9.12
N GLY A 58 2.37 -9.77 -8.09
CA GLY A 58 1.73 -8.50 -7.77
C GLY A 58 2.22 -7.31 -8.61
N GLY A 59 3.05 -7.56 -9.62
CA GLY A 59 3.64 -6.52 -10.49
C GLY A 59 4.96 -5.97 -9.97
N ALA A 60 5.77 -5.44 -10.90
CA ALA A 60 7.12 -4.92 -10.61
C ALA A 60 7.12 -3.55 -9.91
N GLU A 61 6.04 -2.78 -10.05
CA GLU A 61 5.96 -1.39 -9.61
C GLU A 61 6.22 -1.25 -8.12
N TRP A 62 5.53 -2.04 -7.29
CA TRP A 62 5.66 -1.99 -5.84
C TRP A 62 7.08 -2.27 -5.35
N ILE A 63 7.75 -3.25 -5.96
CA ILE A 63 9.15 -3.58 -5.64
C ILE A 63 10.05 -2.38 -5.98
N ARG A 64 9.89 -1.78 -7.16
CA ARG A 64 10.71 -0.63 -7.59
C ARG A 64 10.48 0.61 -6.71
N LEU A 65 9.23 0.95 -6.42
CA LEU A 65 8.87 2.13 -5.61
C LEU A 65 9.47 2.06 -4.20
N THR A 66 9.48 0.86 -3.62
CA THR A 66 9.90 0.60 -2.22
C THR A 66 11.38 0.23 -2.08
N LYS A 67 12.17 0.31 -3.16
CA LYS A 67 13.61 0.03 -3.09
C LYS A 67 14.30 0.91 -2.04
N GLY A 68 15.10 0.31 -1.17
CA GLY A 68 15.77 1.06 -0.09
C GLY A 68 14.89 1.36 1.12
N THR A 69 13.68 0.78 1.25
CA THR A 69 12.84 0.91 2.45
C THR A 69 12.66 -0.42 3.19
N ASP A 70 12.19 -0.34 4.45
CA ASP A 70 11.69 -1.49 5.19
C ASP A 70 10.26 -1.78 4.75
N ILE A 71 10.09 -2.94 4.10
CA ILE A 71 8.83 -3.42 3.54
C ILE A 71 8.22 -4.54 4.37
N THR A 72 8.64 -4.75 5.63
CA THR A 72 8.14 -5.85 6.47
C THR A 72 6.62 -5.85 6.56
N GLU A 73 6.00 -4.72 6.89
CA GLU A 73 4.54 -4.65 7.04
C GLU A 73 3.82 -4.90 5.71
N LEU A 74 4.36 -4.37 4.60
CA LEU A 74 3.82 -4.59 3.26
C LEU A 74 3.93 -6.06 2.86
N PHE A 75 5.09 -6.67 3.10
CA PHE A 75 5.33 -8.08 2.82
C PHE A 75 4.37 -8.96 3.61
N GLU A 76 4.22 -8.70 4.91
CA GLU A 76 3.41 -9.51 5.81
C GLU A 76 1.90 -9.44 5.50
N SER A 77 1.41 -8.24 5.18
CA SER A 77 -0.01 -8.01 4.88
C SER A 77 -0.42 -8.46 3.49
N HIS A 78 0.47 -8.39 2.51
CA HIS A 78 0.14 -8.76 1.14
C HIS A 78 0.25 -10.27 0.89
N HIS A 79 1.17 -10.96 1.60
CA HIS A 79 1.41 -12.38 1.41
C HIS A 79 0.78 -13.20 2.53
N ILE A 80 -0.51 -13.50 2.40
CA ILE A 80 -1.28 -14.25 3.41
C ILE A 80 -0.75 -15.70 3.58
N THR A 81 -0.32 -16.33 2.49
CA THR A 81 0.27 -17.69 2.50
C THR A 81 1.79 -17.66 2.63
N ASP A 82 2.39 -18.80 2.95
CA ASP A 82 3.84 -18.94 3.15
C ASP A 82 4.66 -19.05 1.85
N LYS A 83 4.01 -19.00 0.67
CA LYS A 83 4.68 -19.11 -0.64
C LYS A 83 5.80 -18.08 -0.82
N ALA A 84 5.55 -16.83 -0.43
CA ALA A 84 6.53 -15.76 -0.56
C ALA A 84 7.70 -15.95 0.41
N GLU A 85 7.42 -16.39 1.64
CA GLU A 85 8.45 -16.66 2.67
C GLU A 85 9.40 -17.76 2.25
N ARG A 86 8.90 -18.80 1.57
CA ARG A 86 9.73 -19.89 1.02
C ARG A 86 10.62 -19.45 -0.14
N LEU A 87 10.27 -18.36 -0.84
CA LEU A 87 11.06 -17.83 -1.95
C LEU A 87 12.13 -16.83 -1.50
N LEU A 88 11.91 -16.10 -0.41
CA LEU A 88 12.82 -15.07 0.10
C LEU A 88 14.29 -15.51 0.25
N PRO A 89 14.62 -16.74 0.72
CA PRO A 89 16.02 -17.14 0.89
C PRO A 89 16.87 -17.03 -0.38
N LYS A 90 16.27 -17.11 -1.57
CA LYS A 90 16.99 -16.97 -2.85
C LYS A 90 17.56 -15.57 -3.09
N PHE A 91 17.01 -14.56 -2.42
CA PHE A 91 17.36 -13.15 -2.60
C PHE A 91 18.06 -12.57 -1.38
N TYR A 92 18.33 -13.38 -0.36
CA TYR A 92 18.94 -12.95 0.87
C TYR A 92 20.37 -12.47 0.65
N VAL A 93 20.71 -11.31 1.20
CA VAL A 93 22.06 -10.74 1.14
C VAL A 93 22.75 -10.85 2.50
N ARG A 94 22.16 -10.24 3.54
CA ARG A 94 22.70 -10.24 4.91
C ARG A 94 21.68 -9.71 5.92
N GLU A 95 22.01 -9.75 7.21
CA GLU A 95 21.29 -9.04 8.26
C GLU A 95 21.51 -7.51 8.19
N ALA A 96 20.52 -6.75 8.64
CA ALA A 96 20.56 -5.31 8.81
C ALA A 96 21.42 -4.96 10.02
N THR A 97 22.18 -3.87 9.91
CA THR A 97 23.13 -3.43 10.94
C THR A 97 22.48 -2.65 12.08
N CYS A 98 21.27 -2.13 11.87
CA CYS A 98 20.54 -1.34 12.85
C CYS A 98 19.17 -1.95 13.16
N PRO A 99 18.61 -1.67 14.36
CA PRO A 99 17.23 -2.04 14.69
C PRO A 99 16.21 -1.45 13.71
N ARG A 100 15.01 -2.04 13.66
CA ARG A 100 13.91 -1.51 12.83
C ARG A 100 13.42 -0.15 13.36
N SER A 101 12.97 0.69 12.45
CA SER A 101 12.34 1.99 12.73
C SER A 101 10.89 1.86 13.22
N VAL A 102 10.29 0.68 13.08
CA VAL A 102 8.89 0.38 13.40
C VAL A 102 8.83 -0.69 14.50
N PRO A 103 8.03 -0.51 15.58
CA PRO A 103 8.01 -1.40 16.74
C PRO A 103 7.09 -2.61 16.56
N LEU A 104 6.52 -2.81 15.37
CA LEU A 104 5.62 -3.92 15.10
C LEU A 104 6.41 -5.22 15.00
N THR A 105 5.96 -6.21 15.77
CA THR A 105 6.57 -7.54 15.80
C THR A 105 5.72 -8.53 15.01
N PHE A 106 6.39 -9.43 14.31
CA PHE A 106 5.79 -10.51 13.53
C PHE A 106 6.23 -11.86 14.09
N LEU A 107 6.21 -11.98 15.43
CA LEU A 107 6.62 -13.20 16.14
C LEU A 107 5.79 -14.41 15.65
N PRO A 108 6.39 -15.61 15.50
CA PRO A 108 5.69 -16.79 14.99
C PRO A 108 4.42 -17.16 15.78
N ASP A 109 4.47 -16.98 17.10
CA ASP A 109 3.39 -17.21 18.06
C ASP A 109 2.65 -15.92 18.48
N GLY A 110 3.02 -14.78 17.88
CA GLY A 110 2.42 -13.48 18.16
C GLY A 110 1.00 -13.33 17.59
N PHE A 111 0.36 -12.22 17.96
CA PHE A 111 -0.99 -11.87 17.52
C PHE A 111 -1.12 -11.89 16.00
N TYR A 112 -0.24 -11.16 15.28
CA TYR A 112 -0.38 -10.99 13.83
C TYR A 112 -0.24 -12.32 13.09
N ARG A 113 0.75 -13.15 13.41
CA ARG A 113 0.94 -14.46 12.76
C ARG A 113 -0.18 -15.44 13.09
N THR A 114 -0.72 -15.38 14.31
CA THR A 114 -1.92 -16.14 14.67
C THR A 114 -3.14 -15.68 13.87
N PHE A 115 -3.35 -14.37 13.75
CA PHE A 115 -4.43 -13.81 12.94
C PHE A 115 -4.28 -14.18 11.46
N LYS A 116 -3.08 -14.01 10.89
CA LYS A 116 -2.74 -14.36 9.50
C LYS A 116 -3.10 -15.82 9.18
N ARG A 117 -2.77 -16.76 10.07
CA ARG A 117 -3.12 -18.19 9.93
C ARG A 117 -4.63 -18.42 9.98
N ARG A 118 -5.36 -17.77 10.90
CA ARG A 118 -6.83 -17.87 10.98
C ARG A 118 -7.51 -17.28 9.74
N ALA A 119 -7.01 -16.14 9.26
CA ALA A 119 -7.49 -15.53 8.03
C ALA A 119 -7.24 -16.45 6.82
N ALA A 120 -6.03 -17.00 6.67
CA ALA A 120 -5.73 -17.96 5.62
C ALA A 120 -6.69 -19.17 5.62
N GLU A 121 -7.05 -19.67 6.79
CA GLU A 121 -8.03 -20.76 6.94
C GLU A 121 -9.44 -20.33 6.52
N ALA A 122 -9.92 -19.18 7.04
CA ALA A 122 -11.25 -18.67 6.74
C ALA A 122 -11.45 -18.35 5.24
N LEU A 123 -10.37 -17.95 4.56
CA LEU A 123 -10.40 -17.58 3.14
C LEU A 123 -10.39 -18.78 2.19
N LYS A 124 -10.12 -20.02 2.65
CA LYS A 124 -10.08 -21.21 1.77
C LYS A 124 -11.38 -21.46 1.01
N ASN A 125 -12.51 -21.16 1.65
CA ASN A 125 -13.84 -21.43 1.10
C ASN A 125 -14.45 -20.21 0.40
N VAL A 126 -13.70 -19.11 0.28
CA VAL A 126 -14.16 -17.89 -0.37
C VAL A 126 -13.77 -17.91 -1.84
N ASN A 127 -14.75 -17.75 -2.72
CA ASN A 127 -14.48 -17.61 -4.16
C ASN A 127 -14.22 -16.14 -4.50
N PHE A 128 -12.95 -15.74 -4.52
CA PHE A 128 -12.53 -14.37 -4.87
C PHE A 128 -12.75 -13.99 -6.33
N HIS A 129 -13.02 -14.95 -7.21
CA HIS A 129 -13.22 -14.71 -8.64
C HIS A 129 -14.69 -14.52 -9.01
N LYS A 130 -15.63 -14.75 -8.08
CA LYS A 130 -17.06 -14.60 -8.32
C LYS A 130 -17.63 -13.51 -7.41
N PRO A 131 -17.81 -12.26 -7.91
CA PRO A 131 -18.44 -11.22 -7.13
C PRO A 131 -19.91 -11.57 -6.83
N SER A 132 -20.44 -11.02 -5.73
CA SER A 132 -21.86 -11.14 -5.39
C SER A 132 -22.73 -10.42 -6.41
N THR A 133 -23.90 -10.98 -6.74
CA THR A 133 -24.88 -10.35 -7.63
C THR A 133 -25.33 -8.99 -7.10
N THR A 134 -25.50 -8.87 -5.77
CA THR A 134 -25.82 -7.61 -5.11
C THR A 134 -24.74 -6.56 -5.33
N THR A 135 -23.46 -6.96 -5.25
CA THR A 135 -22.33 -6.06 -5.50
C THR A 135 -22.35 -5.54 -6.93
N ASN A 136 -22.55 -6.43 -7.91
CA ASN A 136 -22.64 -6.02 -9.31
C ASN A 136 -23.78 -5.03 -9.54
N LEU A 137 -24.97 -5.32 -9.01
CA LEU A 137 -26.12 -4.42 -9.14
C LEU A 137 -25.86 -3.03 -8.55
N ILE A 138 -25.23 -2.96 -7.37
CA ILE A 138 -24.87 -1.69 -6.73
C ILE A 138 -23.85 -0.93 -7.59
N THR A 139 -22.80 -1.59 -8.06
CA THR A 139 -21.78 -0.98 -8.92
C THR A 139 -22.37 -0.46 -10.21
N ASP A 140 -23.20 -1.24 -10.89
CA ASP A 140 -23.85 -0.86 -12.14
C ASP A 140 -24.82 0.31 -11.95
N SER A 141 -25.55 0.33 -10.83
CA SER A 141 -26.45 1.43 -10.48
C SER A 141 -25.69 2.73 -10.23
N LEU A 142 -24.58 2.67 -9.47
CA LEU A 142 -23.73 3.83 -9.20
C LEU A 142 -23.07 4.36 -10.47
N ALA A 143 -22.60 3.48 -11.36
CA ALA A 143 -22.03 3.88 -12.64
C ALA A 143 -23.08 4.57 -13.51
N THR A 144 -24.27 3.98 -13.63
CA THR A 144 -25.39 4.55 -14.38
C THR A 144 -25.80 5.92 -13.84
N ALA A 145 -25.95 6.03 -12.52
CA ALA A 145 -26.29 7.30 -11.87
C ALA A 145 -25.22 8.37 -12.12
N THR A 146 -23.93 8.00 -12.07
CA THR A 146 -22.83 8.92 -12.34
C THR A 146 -22.89 9.46 -13.76
N PHE A 147 -23.04 8.59 -14.76
CA PHE A 147 -23.16 9.03 -16.16
C PHE A 147 -24.42 9.88 -16.40
N ALA A 148 -25.55 9.51 -15.80
CA ALA A 148 -26.80 10.27 -15.91
C ALA A 148 -26.68 11.66 -15.29
N LEU A 149 -26.07 11.77 -14.11
CA LEU A 149 -25.84 13.04 -13.43
C LEU A 149 -24.83 13.91 -14.19
N SER A 150 -23.73 13.34 -14.69
CA SER A 150 -22.77 14.06 -15.53
C SER A 150 -23.40 14.60 -16.81
N LEU A 151 -24.23 13.80 -17.48
CA LEU A 151 -24.95 14.24 -18.68
C LEU A 151 -25.96 15.35 -18.36
N THR A 152 -26.75 15.18 -17.29
CA THR A 152 -27.72 16.18 -16.85
C THR A 152 -27.05 17.50 -16.50
N ALA A 153 -25.92 17.46 -15.77
CA ALA A 153 -25.14 18.64 -15.43
C ALA A 153 -24.61 19.36 -16.67
N ALA A 154 -24.09 18.62 -17.65
CA ALA A 154 -23.61 19.19 -18.91
C ALA A 154 -24.73 19.87 -19.71
N LEU A 155 -25.90 19.22 -19.80
CA LEU A 155 -27.06 19.77 -20.49
C LEU A 155 -27.61 21.02 -19.79
N VAL A 156 -27.85 20.97 -18.48
CA VAL A 156 -28.36 22.12 -17.71
C VAL A 156 -27.40 23.30 -17.76
N ASN A 157 -26.08 23.06 -17.63
CA ASN A 157 -25.09 24.13 -17.74
C ASN A 157 -25.05 24.73 -19.16
N SER A 158 -25.21 23.90 -20.20
CA SER A 158 -25.34 24.37 -21.58
C SER A 158 -26.59 25.25 -21.76
N TYR A 159 -27.73 24.85 -21.20
CA TYR A 159 -28.97 25.63 -21.29
C TYR A 159 -28.91 26.94 -20.49
N ALA A 160 -28.29 26.93 -19.31
CA ALA A 160 -28.09 28.13 -18.50
C ALA A 160 -27.24 29.19 -19.23
N ILE A 161 -26.18 28.77 -19.94
CA ILE A 161 -25.35 29.66 -20.76
C ILE A 161 -26.17 30.28 -21.91
N THR A 162 -27.01 29.50 -22.59
CA THR A 162 -27.86 30.03 -23.68
C THR A 162 -28.90 31.04 -23.21
N VAL A 163 -29.53 30.82 -22.03
CA VAL A 163 -30.48 31.77 -21.46
C VAL A 163 -29.79 33.10 -21.12
N LEU A 164 -28.64 33.05 -20.43
CA LEU A 164 -27.87 34.25 -20.10
C LEU A 164 -27.38 35.01 -21.35
N ALA A 165 -26.98 34.30 -22.41
CA ALA A 165 -26.57 34.93 -23.66
C ALA A 165 -27.74 35.61 -24.40
N SER A 166 -28.96 35.08 -24.26
CA SER A 166 -30.16 35.63 -24.90
C SER A 166 -30.73 36.87 -24.19
N GLU A 167 -30.46 37.06 -22.90
CA GLU A 167 -30.92 38.25 -22.14
C GLU A 167 -30.02 39.48 -22.31
N HIS A 168 -28.86 39.34 -22.98
CA HIS A 168 -27.88 40.41 -23.21
C HIS A 168 -27.74 40.83 -24.69
N SER A 169 -28.67 40.42 -25.57
CA SER A 169 -28.74 40.82 -26.99
C SER A 169 -30.00 41.65 -27.27
#